data_AF-A0A9P5XUR9-F1
#
_entry.id   AF-A0A9P5XUR9-F1
#
_cell.length_a   1.000
_cell.length_b   1.000
_cell.length_c   1.000
_cell.angle_alpha   90.00
_cell.angle_beta   90.00
_cell.angle_gamma   90.00
#
_symmetry.space_group_name_H-M   'P 1'
#
loop_
_entity.id
_entity.type
_entity.pdbx_description
1 polymer ?
#
loop_
_entity_poly.entity_id
_entity_poly.type
_entity_poly.pdbx_seq_one_letter_code
_entity_poly.pdbx_strand_id
1 'polypeptide(L)'
;METNKAPGEKGIWTKASIRTARSLGYAKKGSQYPGKKKSEGLRRWLRAFIDDREEVPTCNWSTSGRSLIDDEDFAQEIHAHLQTLGPYVSAEAIVRYLDTPEMLARLQRKKTISLPTAQRWMKKMDYRWTLNPKGQYVDRHKRADVVDYQKRIFLPAIEELEQRTHKYGKDNSESGQPSGTRRVVLWYHDESTFYAHDRRRTRWVHKSETAKPYAKGEGHSLMVANF
;
A
#
# COMPACT_ATOMS: atom_id res chain seq x y z
N MET A 1 -67.21 -1.30 -10.56
CA MET A 1 -67.24 -0.28 -11.63
C MET A 1 -66.03 0.63 -11.45
N GLU A 2 -64.91 0.29 -12.08
CA GLU A 2 -63.72 1.15 -12.09
C GLU A 2 -63.84 2.13 -13.26
N THR A 3 -64.07 3.40 -12.97
CA THR A 3 -64.11 4.45 -13.97
C THR A 3 -62.69 4.72 -14.47
N ASN A 4 -62.37 4.24 -15.68
CA ASN A 4 -61.13 4.56 -16.38
C ASN A 4 -61.12 6.04 -16.74
N LYS A 5 -60.41 6.85 -15.93
CA LYS A 5 -60.18 8.27 -16.19
C LYS A 5 -59.15 8.44 -17.31
N ALA A 6 -59.40 9.35 -18.24
CA ALA A 6 -58.55 9.61 -19.40
C ALA A 6 -57.13 10.09 -19.01
N PRO A 7 -56.09 9.80 -19.82
CA PRO A 7 -54.72 10.27 -19.58
C PRO A 7 -54.66 11.79 -19.70
N GLY A 8 -54.90 12.49 -18.60
CA GLY A 8 -54.99 13.95 -18.57
C GLY A 8 -55.81 14.50 -17.39
N GLU A 9 -56.62 13.67 -16.74
CA GLU A 9 -57.37 14.11 -15.56
C GLU A 9 -56.45 14.43 -14.36
N LYS A 10 -56.70 15.57 -13.71
CA LYS A 10 -56.02 16.01 -12.48
C LYS A 10 -56.11 14.89 -11.42
N GLY A 11 -54.98 14.21 -11.19
CA GLY A 11 -54.84 13.23 -10.09
C GLY A 11 -54.23 11.87 -10.47
N ILE A 12 -54.29 11.44 -11.73
CA ILE A 12 -53.76 10.12 -12.15
C ILE A 12 -52.23 10.09 -12.03
N TRP A 13 -51.56 11.05 -12.66
CA TRP A 13 -50.11 11.21 -12.62
C TRP A 13 -49.57 11.49 -11.21
N THR A 14 -50.38 12.17 -10.38
CA THR A 14 -50.02 12.46 -8.98
C THR A 14 -49.97 11.18 -8.14
N LYS A 15 -50.96 10.29 -8.28
CA LYS A 15 -50.97 8.99 -7.56
C LYS A 15 -49.86 8.07 -8.06
N ALA A 16 -49.66 7.98 -9.37
CA ALA A 16 -48.62 7.14 -9.98
C ALA A 16 -47.21 7.57 -9.53
N SER A 17 -46.87 8.86 -9.64
CA SER A 17 -45.56 9.37 -9.23
C SER A 17 -45.27 9.23 -7.73
N ILE A 18 -46.30 9.30 -6.87
CA ILE A 18 -46.15 9.02 -5.44
C ILE A 18 -45.86 7.53 -5.21
N ARG A 19 -46.55 6.62 -5.92
CA ARG A 19 -46.30 5.17 -5.83
C ARG A 19 -44.87 4.83 -6.26
N THR A 20 -44.39 5.41 -7.35
CA THR A 20 -43.01 5.23 -7.83
C THR A 20 -41.98 5.80 -6.86
N ALA A 21 -42.21 6.98 -6.29
CA ALA A 21 -41.32 7.54 -5.28
C ALA A 21 -41.22 6.66 -4.02
N ARG A 22 -42.33 6.02 -3.63
CA ARG A 22 -42.36 5.08 -2.50
C ARG A 22 -41.64 3.77 -2.83
N SER A 23 -41.83 3.21 -4.02
CA SER A 23 -41.15 1.98 -4.43
C SER A 23 -39.64 2.15 -4.55
N LEU A 24 -39.17 3.34 -4.92
CA LEU A 24 -37.75 3.70 -4.96
C LEU A 24 -37.17 4.02 -3.56
N GLY A 25 -37.91 3.78 -2.48
CA GLY A 25 -37.41 3.95 -1.11
C GLY A 25 -37.41 5.38 -0.57
N TYR A 26 -37.98 6.36 -1.29
CA TYR A 26 -38.06 7.76 -0.83
C TYR A 26 -39.22 8.02 0.18
N ALA A 27 -39.76 6.96 0.78
CA ALA A 27 -40.80 7.03 1.79
C ALA A 27 -40.20 7.06 3.20
N LYS A 28 -40.21 8.23 3.87
CA LYS A 28 -39.73 8.33 5.25
C LYS A 28 -40.80 7.84 6.23
N LYS A 29 -40.46 6.92 7.14
CA LYS A 29 -41.35 6.47 8.24
C LYS A 29 -41.76 7.68 9.10
N GLY A 30 -43.06 7.79 9.40
CA GLY A 30 -43.63 8.88 10.20
C GLY A 30 -43.95 10.18 9.44
N SER A 31 -43.71 10.24 8.12
CA SER A 31 -44.06 11.41 7.31
C SER A 31 -45.56 11.41 6.96
N GLN A 32 -46.25 12.55 7.18
CA GLN A 32 -47.65 12.76 6.76
C GLN A 32 -47.86 12.58 5.25
N TYR A 33 -46.85 12.91 4.43
CA TYR A 33 -46.89 12.73 2.96
C TYR A 33 -45.63 12.03 2.41
N PRO A 34 -45.51 10.70 2.54
CA PRO A 34 -44.29 9.99 2.18
C PRO A 34 -44.09 9.94 0.66
N GLY A 35 -42.88 10.31 0.20
CA GLY A 35 -42.51 10.37 -1.21
C GLY A 35 -42.94 11.65 -1.96
N LYS A 36 -43.57 12.63 -1.29
CA LYS A 36 -44.13 13.83 -1.94
C LYS A 36 -43.10 14.63 -2.73
N LYS A 37 -41.97 15.03 -2.10
CA LYS A 37 -40.92 15.82 -2.75
C LYS A 37 -40.33 15.14 -4.00
N LYS A 38 -40.05 13.84 -3.91
CA LYS A 38 -39.51 13.09 -5.05
C LYS A 38 -40.56 12.92 -6.16
N SER A 39 -41.83 12.73 -5.80
CA SER A 39 -42.93 12.69 -6.77
C SER A 39 -43.11 14.02 -7.51
N GLU A 40 -42.93 15.15 -6.84
CA GLU A 40 -42.97 16.49 -7.45
C GLU A 40 -41.79 16.71 -8.40
N GLY A 41 -40.58 16.28 -7.99
CA GLY A 41 -39.40 16.31 -8.86
C GLY A 41 -39.57 15.46 -10.12
N LEU A 42 -40.06 14.23 -9.98
CA LEU A 42 -40.35 13.33 -11.10
C LEU A 42 -41.36 13.95 -12.08
N ARG A 43 -42.44 14.56 -11.57
CA ARG A 43 -43.43 15.22 -12.44
C ARG A 43 -42.87 16.45 -13.12
N ARG A 44 -41.95 17.19 -12.48
CA ARG A 44 -41.26 18.33 -13.09
C ARG A 44 -40.36 17.87 -14.24
N TRP A 45 -39.53 16.85 -14.01
CA TRP A 45 -38.64 16.30 -15.02
C TRP A 45 -39.40 15.69 -16.19
N LEU A 46 -40.50 14.99 -15.92
CA LEU A 46 -41.32 14.43 -16.97
C LEU A 46 -41.95 15.53 -17.84
N ARG A 47 -42.40 16.64 -17.25
CA ARG A 47 -42.95 17.77 -18.02
C ARG A 47 -41.87 18.44 -18.86
N ALA A 48 -40.71 18.74 -18.27
CA ALA A 48 -39.56 19.26 -19.00
C ALA A 48 -39.20 18.37 -20.20
N PHE A 49 -39.15 17.04 -20.00
CA PHE A 49 -38.88 16.08 -21.06
C PHE A 49 -39.97 15.99 -22.16
N ILE A 50 -41.24 16.24 -21.80
CA ILE A 50 -42.33 16.29 -22.78
C ILE A 50 -42.23 17.56 -23.63
N ASP A 51 -41.84 18.67 -23.01
CA ASP A 51 -41.70 19.97 -23.66
C ASP A 51 -40.42 20.04 -24.53
N ASP A 52 -39.31 19.48 -24.06
CA ASP A 52 -38.05 19.33 -24.79
C ASP A 52 -37.44 17.94 -24.56
N ARG A 53 -37.29 17.15 -25.63
CA ARG A 53 -36.74 15.79 -25.56
C ARG A 53 -35.24 15.75 -25.27
N GLU A 54 -34.53 16.85 -25.44
CA GLU A 54 -33.11 16.97 -25.10
C GLU A 54 -32.88 17.34 -23.63
N GLU A 55 -33.92 17.82 -22.92
CA GLU A 55 -33.84 18.21 -21.52
C GLU A 55 -33.96 16.99 -20.57
N VAL A 56 -32.85 16.27 -20.42
CA VAL A 56 -32.74 15.13 -19.48
C VAL A 56 -32.44 15.64 -18.07
N PRO A 57 -33.08 15.11 -17.01
CA PRO A 57 -32.76 15.50 -15.64
C PRO A 57 -31.29 15.31 -15.29
N THR A 58 -30.59 16.42 -15.08
CA THR A 58 -29.23 16.41 -14.55
C THR A 58 -29.27 16.08 -13.07
N CYS A 59 -28.66 14.96 -12.70
CA CYS A 59 -28.41 14.67 -11.30
C CYS A 59 -27.28 15.59 -10.85
N ASN A 60 -27.64 16.73 -10.26
CA ASN A 60 -26.69 17.54 -9.50
C ASN A 60 -26.33 16.75 -8.24
N TRP A 61 -25.48 15.74 -8.38
CA TRP A 61 -24.63 15.29 -7.29
C TRP A 61 -23.77 16.50 -6.94
N SER A 62 -24.32 17.40 -6.12
CA SER A 62 -23.61 18.53 -5.58
C SER A 62 -22.25 18.02 -5.13
N THR A 63 -21.20 18.72 -5.53
CA THR A 63 -19.76 18.48 -5.43
C THR A 63 -19.27 18.23 -4.00
N SER A 64 -19.88 17.31 -3.26
CA SER A 64 -19.38 16.75 -2.01
C SER A 64 -18.41 15.63 -2.38
N GLY A 65 -17.24 15.99 -2.91
CA GLY A 65 -16.32 14.97 -3.43
C GLY A 65 -14.92 15.42 -3.77
N ARG A 66 -14.68 16.71 -4.02
CA ARG A 66 -13.30 17.20 -4.25
C ARG A 66 -12.65 17.52 -2.91
N SER A 67 -11.81 16.59 -2.48
CA SER A 67 -10.84 16.80 -1.40
C SER A 67 -9.70 17.70 -1.88
N LEU A 68 -9.02 18.38 -0.96
CA LEU A 68 -7.88 19.25 -1.30
C LEU A 68 -6.78 18.51 -2.09
N ILE A 69 -6.64 17.20 -1.88
CA ILE A 69 -5.69 16.36 -2.60
C ILE A 69 -6.14 15.97 -4.03
N ASP A 70 -7.35 16.37 -4.45
CA ASP A 70 -7.76 16.27 -5.86
C ASP A 70 -7.15 17.38 -6.72
N ASP A 71 -6.59 18.41 -6.09
CA ASP A 71 -5.80 19.42 -6.77
C ASP A 71 -4.39 18.86 -7.04
N GLU A 72 -4.05 18.70 -8.32
CA GLU A 72 -2.78 18.10 -8.77
C GLU A 72 -1.58 18.92 -8.31
N ASP A 73 -1.68 20.25 -8.31
CA ASP A 73 -0.58 21.14 -7.89
C ASP A 73 -0.29 20.95 -6.39
N PHE A 74 -1.36 20.84 -5.59
CA PHE A 74 -1.23 20.62 -4.15
C PHE A 74 -0.73 19.21 -3.82
N ALA A 75 -1.18 18.20 -4.56
CA ALA A 75 -0.66 16.84 -4.43
C ALA A 75 0.85 16.80 -4.76
N GLN A 76 1.26 17.48 -5.83
CA GLN A 76 2.66 17.56 -6.24
C GLN A 76 3.54 18.27 -5.21
N GLU A 77 3.04 19.33 -4.57
CA GLU A 77 3.72 20.02 -3.47
C GLU A 77 3.96 19.07 -2.27
N ILE A 78 2.95 18.30 -1.89
CA ILE A 78 3.09 17.27 -0.84
C ILE A 78 4.10 16.21 -1.28
N HIS A 79 4.06 15.74 -2.53
CA HIS A 79 5.05 14.79 -3.04
C HIS A 79 6.48 15.33 -2.92
N ALA A 80 6.70 16.58 -3.31
CA ALA A 80 8.01 17.23 -3.20
C ALA A 80 8.47 17.28 -1.73
N HIS A 81 7.59 17.66 -0.80
CA HIS A 81 7.91 17.63 0.62
C HIS A 81 8.30 16.22 1.11
N LEU A 82 7.54 15.19 0.74
CA LEU A 82 7.83 13.81 1.16
C LEU A 82 9.17 13.31 0.59
N GLN A 83 9.56 13.73 -0.61
CA GLN A 83 10.86 13.40 -1.19
C GLN A 83 12.04 13.97 -0.39
N THR A 84 11.88 15.15 0.23
CA THR A 84 12.94 15.75 1.07
C THR A 84 13.24 14.95 2.35
N LEU A 85 12.28 14.16 2.83
CA LEU A 85 12.42 13.32 4.04
C LEU A 85 13.18 12.01 3.79
N GLY A 86 13.45 11.70 2.52
CA GLY A 86 14.15 10.49 2.11
C GLY A 86 13.24 9.24 2.04
N PRO A 87 13.80 8.03 2.14
CA PRO A 87 13.08 6.80 1.81
C PRO A 87 12.00 6.40 2.82
N TYR A 88 12.07 6.89 4.07
CA TYR A 88 11.17 6.51 5.15
C TYR A 88 10.11 7.57 5.41
N VAL A 89 9.19 7.70 4.45
CA VAL A 89 8.07 8.63 4.52
C VAL A 89 7.00 8.12 5.50
N SER A 90 6.37 9.03 6.24
CA SER A 90 5.25 8.74 7.15
C SER A 90 4.03 9.62 6.86
N ALA A 91 2.82 9.13 7.19
CA ALA A 91 1.62 9.95 7.09
C ALA A 91 1.63 11.12 8.10
N GLU A 92 2.33 10.97 9.22
CA GLU A 92 2.54 12.04 10.20
C GLU A 92 3.34 13.20 9.61
N ALA A 93 4.27 12.94 8.70
CA ALA A 93 5.01 14.01 8.04
C ALA A 93 4.08 14.97 7.28
N ILE A 94 3.05 14.44 6.61
CA ILE A 94 2.03 15.27 5.95
C ILE A 94 1.28 16.12 6.99
N VAL A 95 0.89 15.52 8.12
CA VAL A 95 0.19 16.25 9.19
C VAL A 95 1.05 17.40 9.71
N ARG A 96 2.33 17.14 9.98
CA ARG A 96 3.30 18.14 10.47
C ARG A 96 3.55 19.25 9.43
N TYR A 97 3.67 18.88 8.16
CA TYR A 97 3.84 19.84 7.06
C TYR A 97 2.66 20.81 6.96
N LEU A 98 1.43 20.30 7.07
CA LEU A 98 0.22 21.11 7.00
C LEU A 98 -0.08 21.88 8.29
N ASP A 99 0.57 21.52 9.40
CA ASP A 99 0.45 22.25 10.67
C ASP A 99 1.34 23.50 10.74
N THR A 100 2.19 23.72 9.73
CA THR A 100 2.97 24.94 9.63
C THR A 100 2.07 26.18 9.47
N PRO A 101 2.39 27.30 10.13
CA PRO A 101 1.53 28.49 10.12
C PRO A 101 1.34 29.06 8.71
N GLU A 102 2.36 28.95 7.85
CA GLU A 102 2.32 29.36 6.44
C GLU A 102 1.26 28.56 5.66
N MET A 103 1.23 27.23 5.83
CA MET A 103 0.28 26.36 5.15
C MET A 103 -1.14 26.51 5.67
N LEU A 104 -1.30 26.70 6.99
CA LEU A 104 -2.59 26.97 7.61
C LEU A 104 -3.18 28.31 7.13
N ALA A 105 -2.35 29.35 7.01
CA ALA A 105 -2.74 30.65 6.48
C ALA A 105 -3.14 30.54 4.99
N ARG A 106 -2.32 29.87 4.16
CA ARG A 106 -2.60 29.67 2.73
C ARG A 106 -3.90 28.90 2.51
N LEU A 107 -4.14 27.85 3.28
CA LEU A 107 -5.33 27.01 3.19
C LEU A 107 -6.55 27.61 3.92
N GLN A 108 -6.39 28.78 4.56
CA GLN A 108 -7.42 29.44 5.36
C GLN A 108 -8.06 28.51 6.41
N ARG A 109 -7.23 27.69 7.06
CA ARG A 109 -7.64 26.67 8.04
C ARG A 109 -7.02 26.93 9.40
N LYS A 110 -7.79 26.63 10.45
CA LYS A 110 -7.35 26.76 11.86
C LYS A 110 -6.71 25.50 12.43
N LYS A 111 -6.92 24.36 11.78
CA LYS A 111 -6.45 23.04 12.23
C LYS A 111 -5.93 22.24 11.05
N THR A 112 -4.84 21.50 11.28
CA THR A 112 -4.33 20.51 10.34
C THR A 112 -5.28 19.32 10.19
N ILE A 113 -4.98 18.44 9.23
CA ILE A 113 -5.74 17.22 8.97
C ILE A 113 -5.46 16.16 10.05
N SER A 114 -6.41 15.25 10.24
CA SER A 114 -6.19 14.09 11.10
C SER A 114 -5.26 13.06 10.46
N LEU A 115 -4.58 12.25 11.28
CA LEU A 115 -3.74 11.15 10.80
C LEU A 115 -4.47 10.18 9.86
N PRO A 116 -5.73 9.75 10.13
CA PRO A 116 -6.49 8.93 9.18
C PRO A 116 -6.73 9.61 7.84
N THR A 117 -6.91 10.93 7.82
CA THR A 117 -7.04 11.71 6.58
C THR A 117 -5.74 11.70 5.79
N ALA A 118 -4.60 11.93 6.47
CA ALA A 118 -3.28 11.87 5.85
C ALA A 118 -2.99 10.47 5.26
N GLN A 119 -3.36 9.40 5.95
CA GLN A 119 -3.25 8.03 5.43
C GLN A 119 -4.12 7.79 4.18
N ARG A 120 -5.34 8.35 4.14
CA ARG A 120 -6.18 8.28 2.92
C ARG A 120 -5.54 9.06 1.77
N TRP A 121 -4.93 10.21 2.05
CA TRP A 121 -4.22 10.99 1.04
C TRP A 121 -3.01 10.25 0.49
N MET A 122 -2.20 9.61 1.34
CA MET A 122 -1.11 8.75 0.88
C MET A 122 -1.59 7.69 -0.12
N LYS A 123 -2.68 6.99 0.20
CA LYS A 123 -3.26 5.99 -0.72
C LYS A 123 -3.75 6.58 -2.03
N LYS A 124 -4.27 7.82 -1.99
CA LYS A 124 -4.77 8.53 -3.17
C LYS A 124 -3.65 9.05 -4.06
N MET A 125 -2.52 9.43 -3.46
CA MET A 125 -1.26 9.76 -4.11
C MET A 125 -0.44 8.52 -4.51
N ASP A 126 -1.09 7.38 -4.76
CA ASP A 126 -0.44 6.13 -5.19
C ASP A 126 0.65 5.57 -4.24
N TYR A 127 0.70 5.98 -2.96
CA TYR A 127 1.54 5.33 -1.95
C TYR A 127 0.85 4.12 -1.33
N ARG A 128 1.61 3.05 -1.12
CA ARG A 128 1.16 1.83 -0.47
C ARG A 128 2.05 1.49 0.71
N TRP A 129 1.45 1.06 1.81
CA TRP A 129 2.19 0.50 2.95
C TRP A 129 2.54 -0.94 2.61
N THR A 130 3.80 -1.19 2.25
CA THR A 130 4.25 -2.52 1.80
C THR A 130 5.61 -2.85 2.39
N LEU A 131 6.00 -4.13 2.24
CA LEU A 131 7.39 -4.52 2.45
C LEU A 131 8.28 -3.73 1.50
N ASN A 132 9.43 -3.29 1.98
CA ASN A 132 10.44 -2.61 1.17
C ASN A 132 10.81 -3.54 0.00
N PRO A 133 10.61 -3.12 -1.27
CA PRO A 133 10.97 -3.94 -2.42
C PRO A 133 12.50 -4.06 -2.49
N LYS A 134 13.03 -5.15 -1.91
CA LYS A 134 14.46 -5.47 -1.98
C LYS A 134 14.75 -6.00 -3.39
N GLY A 135 15.72 -5.40 -4.08
CA GLY A 135 16.21 -5.93 -5.34
C GLY A 135 16.98 -7.23 -5.14
N GLN A 136 17.33 -7.88 -6.25
CA GLN A 136 18.14 -9.10 -6.22
C GLN A 136 19.49 -8.82 -5.54
N TYR A 137 19.90 -9.72 -4.66
CA TYR A 137 21.22 -9.66 -4.03
C TYR A 137 22.29 -9.96 -5.08
N VAL A 138 23.24 -9.05 -5.28
CA VAL A 138 24.39 -9.29 -6.15
C VAL A 138 25.45 -10.01 -5.33
N ASP A 139 25.45 -11.34 -5.41
CA ASP A 139 26.49 -12.14 -4.78
C ASP A 139 27.82 -11.95 -5.53
N ARG A 140 28.82 -11.45 -4.80
CA ARG A 140 30.17 -11.22 -5.33
C ARG A 140 30.99 -12.52 -5.43
N HIS A 141 30.42 -13.67 -5.06
CA HIS A 141 31.09 -14.97 -5.10
C HIS A 141 31.51 -15.43 -6.52
N LYS A 142 30.96 -14.82 -7.58
CA LYS A 142 31.31 -15.15 -8.98
C LYS A 142 32.57 -14.45 -9.52
N ARG A 143 33.32 -13.69 -8.70
CA ARG A 143 34.55 -13.05 -9.18
C ARG A 143 35.63 -14.10 -9.48
N ALA A 144 36.37 -13.91 -10.57
CA ALA A 144 37.35 -14.89 -11.05
C ALA A 144 38.45 -15.19 -10.02
N ASP A 145 38.88 -14.20 -9.25
CA ASP A 145 39.86 -14.34 -8.16
C ASP A 145 39.36 -15.24 -7.02
N VAL A 146 38.09 -15.08 -6.62
CA VAL A 146 37.46 -15.92 -5.59
C VAL A 146 37.34 -17.37 -6.06
N VAL A 147 36.94 -17.58 -7.32
CA VAL A 147 36.83 -18.92 -7.91
C VAL A 147 38.21 -19.58 -8.05
N ASP A 148 39.24 -18.83 -8.46
CA ASP A 148 40.61 -19.34 -8.57
C ASP A 148 41.16 -19.78 -7.20
N TYR A 149 40.98 -18.94 -6.17
CA TYR A 149 41.37 -19.27 -4.80
C TYR A 149 40.61 -20.51 -4.28
N GLN A 150 39.30 -20.57 -4.51
CA GLN A 150 38.49 -21.72 -4.09
C GLN A 150 39.00 -23.02 -4.70
N LYS A 151 39.25 -23.03 -6.01
CA LYS A 151 39.65 -24.24 -6.74
C LYS A 151 41.09 -24.66 -6.48
N ARG A 152 42.02 -23.70 -6.40
CA ARG A 152 43.46 -23.99 -6.34
C ARG A 152 44.01 -24.12 -4.94
N ILE A 153 43.39 -23.48 -3.96
CA ILE A 153 43.92 -23.39 -2.59
C ILE A 153 42.94 -24.03 -1.61
N PHE A 154 41.69 -23.56 -1.57
CA PHE A 154 40.76 -23.97 -0.52
C PHE A 154 40.36 -25.45 -0.63
N LEU A 155 39.90 -25.90 -1.80
CA LEU A 155 39.44 -27.29 -1.97
C LEU A 155 40.56 -28.32 -1.74
N PRO A 156 41.78 -28.18 -2.30
CA PRO A 156 42.87 -29.11 -2.02
C PRO A 156 43.29 -29.13 -0.54
N ALA A 157 43.33 -27.97 0.11
CA ALA A 157 43.67 -27.88 1.53
C ALA A 157 42.62 -28.57 2.42
N ILE A 158 41.33 -28.43 2.09
CA ILE A 158 40.26 -29.14 2.80
C ILE A 158 40.34 -30.64 2.55
N GLU A 159 40.61 -31.08 1.31
CA GLU A 159 40.76 -32.51 0.97
C GLU A 159 41.89 -33.17 1.78
N GLU A 160 43.04 -32.51 1.92
CA GLU A 160 44.16 -32.99 2.74
C GLU A 160 43.76 -33.09 4.24
N LEU A 161 43.01 -32.11 4.75
CA LEU A 161 42.52 -32.12 6.13
C LEU A 161 41.43 -33.17 6.36
N GLU A 162 40.57 -33.41 5.38
CA GLU A 162 39.49 -34.41 5.43
C GLU A 162 40.02 -35.84 5.54
N GLN A 163 41.21 -36.14 4.98
CA GLN A 163 41.87 -37.45 5.14
C GLN A 163 42.20 -37.77 6.61
N ARG A 164 42.41 -36.73 7.43
CA ARG A 164 42.71 -36.83 8.87
C ARG A 164 41.50 -36.55 9.76
N THR A 165 40.35 -36.25 9.15
CA THR A 165 39.10 -35.98 9.84
C THR A 165 38.31 -37.28 9.96
N HIS A 166 37.57 -37.43 11.06
CA HIS A 166 36.76 -38.63 11.27
C HIS A 166 35.50 -38.59 10.41
N LYS A 167 35.23 -39.68 9.69
CA LYS A 167 34.04 -39.84 8.85
C LYS A 167 33.02 -40.70 9.58
N TYR A 168 31.80 -40.18 9.72
CA TYR A 168 30.68 -40.92 10.30
C TYR A 168 29.95 -41.67 9.18
N GLY A 169 29.81 -42.99 9.33
CA GLY A 169 28.98 -43.82 8.46
C GLY A 169 27.49 -43.59 8.69
N LYS A 170 26.65 -44.08 7.77
CA LYS A 170 25.19 -43.88 7.76
C LYS A 170 24.47 -44.43 9.01
N ASP A 171 25.09 -45.41 9.69
CA ASP A 171 24.53 -46.10 10.87
C ASP A 171 25.32 -45.80 12.15
N ASN A 172 26.03 -44.66 12.24
CA ASN A 172 27.00 -44.37 13.31
C ASN A 172 28.14 -45.40 13.43
N SER A 173 28.27 -46.30 12.46
CA SER A 173 29.38 -47.22 12.32
C SER A 173 30.63 -46.42 11.91
N GLU A 174 31.70 -46.60 12.67
CA GLU A 174 32.98 -45.90 12.43
C GLU A 174 33.57 -46.35 11.08
N SER A 175 33.49 -45.49 10.08
CA SER A 175 34.08 -45.76 8.78
C SER A 175 35.53 -45.27 8.76
N GLY A 176 36.46 -46.19 9.01
CA GLY A 176 37.90 -46.00 8.76
C GLY A 176 38.61 -45.10 9.78
N GLN A 177 39.71 -45.62 10.33
CA GLN A 177 40.61 -44.83 11.16
C GLN A 177 41.30 -43.76 10.28
N PRO A 178 41.33 -42.48 10.69
CA PRO A 178 41.95 -41.43 9.89
C PRO A 178 43.44 -41.76 9.66
N SER A 179 43.90 -41.61 8.42
CA SER A 179 45.31 -41.86 8.09
C SER A 179 46.17 -40.73 8.65
N GLY A 180 46.86 -40.97 9.77
CA GLY A 180 47.80 -40.03 10.37
C GLY A 180 47.91 -40.12 11.89
N THR A 181 48.99 -39.55 12.46
CA THR A 181 49.30 -39.61 13.90
C THR A 181 48.41 -38.73 14.78
N ARG A 182 47.68 -37.75 14.20
CA ARG A 182 46.82 -36.84 14.97
C ARG A 182 45.52 -36.52 14.21
N ARG A 183 44.39 -36.79 14.87
CA ARG A 183 43.04 -36.51 14.36
C ARG A 183 42.82 -35.00 14.23
N VAL A 184 42.19 -34.59 13.13
CA VAL A 184 41.74 -33.21 12.89
C VAL A 184 40.23 -33.13 13.15
N VAL A 185 39.79 -32.05 13.76
CA VAL A 185 38.37 -31.69 13.87
C VAL A 185 38.20 -30.34 13.19
N LEU A 186 37.42 -30.32 12.10
CA LEU A 186 37.07 -29.09 11.40
C LEU A 186 35.89 -28.43 12.12
N TRP A 187 36.12 -27.23 12.65
CA TRP A 187 35.08 -26.39 13.23
C TRP A 187 34.63 -25.37 12.19
N TYR A 188 33.42 -25.57 11.67
CA TYR A 188 32.79 -24.57 10.81
C TYR A 188 32.02 -23.60 11.71
N HIS A 189 32.42 -22.33 11.68
CA HIS A 189 31.66 -21.26 12.31
C HIS A 189 30.89 -20.52 11.21
N ASP A 190 29.58 -20.34 11.42
CA ASP A 190 28.81 -19.37 10.65
C ASP A 190 28.68 -18.10 11.48
N GLU A 191 29.21 -17.00 10.96
CA GLU A 191 29.13 -15.70 11.60
C GLU A 191 27.79 -15.06 11.24
N SER A 192 26.92 -14.91 12.24
CA SER A 192 25.71 -14.12 12.05
C SER A 192 25.99 -12.65 12.34
N THR A 193 25.65 -11.81 11.37
CA THR A 193 25.74 -10.36 11.50
C THR A 193 24.35 -9.78 11.74
N PHE A 194 24.13 -9.15 12.90
CA PHE A 194 22.88 -8.44 13.21
C PHE A 194 23.07 -6.93 13.05
N TYR A 195 22.17 -6.26 12.33
CA TYR A 195 22.23 -4.80 12.16
C TYR A 195 21.27 -4.08 13.11
N ALA A 196 21.67 -2.89 13.58
CA ALA A 196 20.89 -2.09 14.54
C ALA A 196 19.49 -1.67 14.03
N HIS A 197 19.20 -1.82 12.73
CA HIS A 197 17.96 -1.38 12.09
C HIS A 197 17.25 -2.41 11.20
N ASP A 198 17.64 -3.69 11.27
CA ASP A 198 17.10 -4.78 10.42
C ASP A 198 15.57 -5.01 10.55
N ARG A 199 14.93 -4.34 11.52
CA ARG A 199 13.48 -4.42 11.78
C ARG A 199 12.64 -3.47 10.93
N ARG A 200 13.20 -2.49 10.21
CA ARG A 200 12.41 -1.56 9.36
C ARG A 200 12.15 -2.13 7.97
N ARG A 201 11.43 -3.26 7.95
CA ARG A 201 11.13 -4.01 6.72
C ARG A 201 9.97 -3.42 5.92
N THR A 202 9.08 -2.64 6.55
CA THR A 202 7.90 -2.03 5.91
C THR A 202 8.01 -0.52 5.88
N ARG A 203 7.52 0.09 4.81
CA ARG A 203 7.43 1.55 4.65
C ARG A 203 6.33 1.92 3.65
N TRP A 204 6.02 3.20 3.58
CA TRP A 204 5.23 3.74 2.48
C TRP A 204 6.10 3.80 1.22
N VAL A 205 5.67 3.10 0.17
CA VAL A 205 6.36 3.00 -1.11
C VAL A 205 5.44 3.57 -2.19
N HIS A 206 5.98 4.46 -3.02
CA HIS A 206 5.23 4.98 -4.16
C HIS A 206 5.17 3.93 -5.28
N LYS A 207 4.05 3.86 -6.00
CA LYS A 207 3.86 2.94 -7.15
C LYS A 207 4.99 2.95 -8.18
N SER A 208 5.65 4.09 -8.40
CA SER A 208 6.74 4.20 -9.38
C SER A 208 8.10 3.78 -8.84
N GLU A 209 8.24 3.49 -7.54
CA GLU A 209 9.51 3.13 -6.94
C GLU A 209 9.88 1.69 -7.32
N THR A 210 11.02 1.54 -7.99
CA THR A 210 11.54 0.24 -8.40
C THR A 210 12.48 -0.33 -7.35
N ALA A 211 12.49 -1.66 -7.20
CA ALA A 211 13.40 -2.37 -6.32
C ALA A 211 14.85 -2.05 -6.69
N LYS A 212 15.61 -1.45 -5.77
CA LYS A 212 17.03 -1.18 -5.97
C LYS A 212 17.86 -2.38 -5.49
N PRO A 213 18.94 -2.76 -6.20
CA PRO A 213 19.91 -3.72 -5.69
C PRO A 213 20.42 -3.24 -4.34
N TYR A 214 20.43 -4.15 -3.37
CA TYR A 214 20.78 -3.83 -1.99
C TYR A 214 22.17 -4.41 -1.68
N ALA A 215 23.08 -3.54 -1.22
CA ALA A 215 24.40 -3.95 -0.75
C ALA A 215 24.28 -4.54 0.67
N LYS A 216 25.04 -5.60 0.99
CA LYS A 216 24.98 -6.23 2.32
C LYS A 216 25.44 -5.25 3.41
N GLY A 217 24.49 -4.73 4.17
CA GLY A 217 24.68 -4.16 5.51
C GLY A 217 23.94 -2.86 5.77
N GLU A 218 23.14 -2.82 6.84
CA GLU A 218 22.38 -1.63 7.27
C GLU A 218 23.10 -0.91 8.43
N GLY A 219 24.32 -0.42 8.16
CA GLY A 219 25.09 0.36 9.14
C GLY A 219 25.78 -0.50 10.21
N HIS A 220 25.72 -0.06 11.47
CA HIS A 220 26.43 -0.72 12.57
C HIS A 220 25.92 -2.14 12.81
N SER A 221 26.87 -3.07 12.84
CA SER A 221 26.61 -4.50 12.99
C SER A 221 27.18 -5.06 14.28
N LEU A 222 26.44 -5.97 14.91
CA LEU A 222 26.94 -6.89 15.91
C LEU A 222 27.27 -8.23 15.21
N MET A 223 28.53 -8.64 15.29
CA MET A 223 28.93 -9.99 14.86
C MET A 223 28.80 -10.93 16.05
N VAL A 224 28.07 -12.04 15.85
CA VAL A 224 27.88 -13.09 16.85
C VAL A 224 28.35 -14.39 16.23
N ALA A 225 29.32 -15.02 16.88
CA ALA A 225 29.90 -16.31 16.48
C ALA A 225 29.70 -17.32 17.61
N ASN A 226 28.47 -17.78 17.80
CA ASN A 226 28.14 -18.99 18.58
C ASN A 226 26.63 -19.30 18.45
N PHE A 227 26.28 -20.45 17.89
CA PHE A 227 24.93 -21.05 17.99
C PHE A 227 25.07 -22.52 18.35
#